data_AF-A0A852UU71-F1
#
_entry.id   AF-A0A852UU71-F1
#
_cell.length_a   1.000
_cell.length_b   1.000
_cell.length_c   1.000
_cell.angle_alpha   90.00
_cell.angle_beta   90.00
_cell.angle_gamma   90.00
#
_symmetry.space_group_name_H-M   'P 1'
#
loop_
_entity.id
_entity.type
_entity.pdbx_description
1 polymer ?
#
loop_
_entity_poly.entity_id
_entity_poly.type
_entity_poly.pdbx_seq_one_letter_code
_entity_poly.pdbx_strand_id
1 'polypeptide(L)'
;MAELSRTTGVSVPMIKFYLREGLLPSGERTSPNQARYDQRHVRRIMLVRALADYAGLSIADIRELLAHLGEPGRSLHDQLGVAQKAVTPRREPGEGEEWDRAERRARELIERHGWEEEPDSPAMQAVTGVLLTAAGLGYDGMLDRLDEYARAAELIARADVAAVAERTDLEGMVELVVVGTSLGDALVAALRRIAQAEVSARLFGDDSEGPRCPKSGDGPQGGDASGPRDGSRG
;
A
#
# COMPACT_ATOMS: atom_id res chain seq x y z
N MET A 1 9.91 -32.45 -9.24
CA MET A 1 9.20 -32.11 -7.98
C MET A 1 10.11 -31.56 -6.89
N ALA A 2 11.12 -32.31 -6.42
CA ALA A 2 12.05 -31.81 -5.39
C ALA A 2 12.81 -30.54 -5.82
N GLU A 3 13.22 -30.47 -7.09
CA GLU A 3 13.83 -29.27 -7.68
C GLU A 3 12.88 -28.08 -7.71
N LEU A 4 11.62 -28.30 -8.10
CA LEU A 4 10.59 -27.26 -8.09
C LEU A 4 10.37 -26.71 -6.69
N SER A 5 10.28 -27.58 -5.67
CA SER A 5 10.18 -27.16 -4.25
C SER A 5 11.38 -26.34 -3.79
N ARG A 6 12.61 -26.72 -4.16
CA ARG A 6 13.80 -25.93 -3.82
C ARG A 6 13.80 -24.57 -4.49
N THR A 7 13.40 -24.50 -5.75
CA THR A 7 13.40 -23.28 -6.54
C THR A 7 12.35 -22.28 -6.06
N THR A 8 11.15 -22.76 -5.70
CA THR A 8 10.05 -21.89 -5.26
C THR A 8 9.99 -21.66 -3.76
N GLY A 9 10.76 -22.44 -2.98
CA GLY A 9 10.66 -22.50 -1.52
C GLY A 9 9.35 -23.13 -1.01
N VAL A 10 8.48 -23.63 -1.89
CA VAL A 10 7.20 -24.24 -1.51
C VAL A 10 7.40 -25.72 -1.22
N SER A 11 6.82 -26.21 -0.13
CA SER A 11 6.94 -27.62 0.26
C SER A 11 6.28 -28.54 -0.77
N VAL A 12 6.85 -29.74 -0.98
CA VAL A 12 6.28 -30.74 -1.88
C VAL A 12 4.79 -31.05 -1.58
N PRO A 13 4.34 -31.18 -0.31
CA PRO A 13 2.93 -31.32 0.01
C PRO A 13 2.06 -30.17 -0.50
N MET A 14 2.51 -28.92 -0.35
CA MET A 14 1.78 -27.74 -0.85
C MET A 14 1.73 -27.68 -2.37
N ILE A 15 2.82 -28.01 -3.07
CA ILE A 15 2.79 -28.09 -4.54
C ILE A 15 1.82 -29.19 -5.00
N LYS A 16 1.81 -30.35 -4.33
CA LYS A 16 0.82 -31.41 -4.60
C LYS A 16 -0.61 -30.94 -4.31
N PHE A 17 -0.81 -30.12 -3.28
CA PHE A 17 -2.10 -29.52 -2.99
C PHE A 17 -2.54 -28.59 -4.14
N TYR A 18 -1.69 -27.67 -4.59
CA TYR A 18 -2.00 -26.80 -5.73
C TYR A 18 -2.29 -27.56 -7.04
N LEU A 19 -1.61 -28.68 -7.29
CA LEU A 19 -1.92 -29.57 -8.41
C LEU A 19 -3.33 -30.21 -8.28
N ARG A 20 -3.70 -30.65 -7.07
CA ARG A 20 -5.04 -31.24 -6.82
C ARG A 20 -6.16 -30.21 -6.94
N GLU A 21 -5.90 -28.98 -6.51
CA GLU A 21 -6.85 -27.86 -6.60
C GLU A 21 -6.93 -27.27 -8.02
N GLY A 22 -6.09 -27.73 -8.95
CA GLY A 22 -6.07 -27.28 -10.35
C GLY A 22 -5.41 -25.92 -10.57
N LEU A 23 -4.65 -25.41 -9.60
CA LEU A 23 -3.95 -24.11 -9.72
C LEU A 23 -2.69 -24.22 -10.58
N LEU A 24 -2.08 -25.41 -10.61
CA LEU A 24 -0.89 -25.69 -11.41
C LEU A 24 -1.26 -26.60 -12.59
N PRO A 25 -0.70 -26.35 -13.79
CA PRO A 25 -0.75 -27.34 -14.85
C PRO A 25 -0.06 -28.63 -14.41
N SER A 26 -0.49 -29.76 -14.98
CA SER A 26 0.18 -31.03 -14.75
C SER A 26 1.59 -31.02 -15.36
N GLY A 27 2.56 -31.54 -14.62
CA GLY A 27 3.92 -31.70 -15.14
C GLY A 27 3.96 -32.69 -16.31
N GLU A 28 4.94 -32.50 -17.21
CA GLU A 28 5.14 -33.39 -18.35
C GLU A 28 5.60 -34.76 -17.87
N ARG A 29 4.84 -35.82 -18.15
CA ARG A 29 5.19 -37.18 -17.72
C ARG A 29 6.48 -37.62 -18.42
N THR A 30 7.51 -37.94 -17.65
CA THR A 30 8.78 -38.47 -18.16
C THR A 30 8.96 -39.96 -17.87
N SER A 31 8.27 -40.50 -16.86
CA SER A 31 8.18 -41.94 -16.58
C SER A 31 6.92 -42.23 -15.72
N PRO A 32 6.56 -43.49 -15.43
CA PRO A 32 5.36 -43.82 -14.64
C PRO A 32 5.27 -43.09 -13.29
N ASN A 33 6.42 -42.81 -12.65
CA ASN A 33 6.52 -42.14 -11.35
C ASN A 33 7.27 -40.80 -11.41
N GLN A 34 7.50 -40.22 -12.59
CA GLN A 34 8.22 -38.95 -12.73
C GLN A 34 7.54 -38.01 -13.72
N ALA A 35 7.58 -36.73 -13.36
CA ALA A 35 7.15 -35.64 -14.22
C ALA A 35 8.19 -34.52 -14.17
N ARG A 36 8.40 -33.88 -15.33
CA ARG A 36 9.23 -32.68 -15.48
C ARG A 36 8.38 -31.44 -15.22
N TYR A 37 8.99 -30.49 -14.53
CA TYR A 37 8.42 -29.18 -14.23
C TYR A 37 9.41 -28.14 -14.74
N ASP A 38 8.91 -27.11 -15.38
CA ASP A 38 9.69 -26.06 -16.04
C ASP A 38 9.46 -24.69 -15.39
N GLN A 39 9.99 -23.63 -16.02
CA GLN A 39 9.85 -22.26 -15.53
C GLN A 39 8.39 -21.77 -15.49
N ARG A 40 7.48 -22.34 -16.30
CA ARG A 40 6.05 -22.01 -16.24
C ARG A 40 5.45 -22.43 -14.91
N HIS A 41 5.85 -23.59 -14.38
CA HIS A 41 5.41 -24.04 -13.08
C HIS A 41 5.96 -23.17 -11.95
N VAL A 42 7.20 -22.69 -12.07
CA VAL A 42 7.79 -21.75 -11.10
C VAL A 42 6.99 -20.46 -11.07
N ARG A 43 6.77 -19.81 -12.23
CA ARG A 43 5.99 -18.57 -12.33
C ARG A 43 4.57 -18.75 -11.81
N ARG A 44 3.90 -19.84 -12.18
CA ARG A 44 2.55 -20.13 -11.68
C ARG A 44 2.51 -20.26 -10.15
N ILE A 45 3.50 -20.93 -9.54
CA ILE A 45 3.59 -21.03 -8.09
C ILE A 45 3.80 -19.66 -7.45
N MET A 46 4.67 -18.83 -8.02
CA MET A 46 4.92 -17.48 -7.50
C MET A 46 3.67 -16.59 -7.59
N LEU A 47 2.93 -16.66 -8.71
CA LEU A 47 1.64 -15.98 -8.86
C LEU A 47 0.59 -16.46 -7.84
N VAL A 48 0.45 -17.78 -7.65
CA VAL A 48 -0.49 -18.34 -6.65
C VAL A 48 -0.14 -17.82 -5.25
N ARG A 49 1.15 -17.75 -4.92
CA ARG A 49 1.61 -17.20 -3.64
C ARG A 49 1.36 -15.71 -3.53
N ALA A 50 1.62 -14.94 -4.59
CA ALA A 50 1.34 -13.51 -4.62
C ALA A 50 -0.14 -13.24 -4.27
N LEU A 51 -1.05 -13.95 -4.93
CA LEU A 51 -2.49 -13.80 -4.75
C LEU A 51 -2.95 -14.27 -3.36
N ALA A 52 -2.39 -15.36 -2.83
CA ALA A 52 -2.76 -15.84 -1.50
C ALA A 52 -2.16 -14.98 -0.37
N ASP A 53 -0.86 -14.71 -0.43
CA ASP A 53 -0.08 -14.11 0.65
C ASP A 53 -0.25 -12.58 0.71
N TYR A 54 -0.44 -11.91 -0.44
CA TYR A 54 -0.50 -10.44 -0.53
C TYR A 54 -1.88 -9.91 -0.89
N ALA A 55 -2.63 -10.59 -1.78
CA ALA A 55 -4.01 -10.20 -2.08
C ALA A 55 -5.04 -10.80 -1.10
N GLY A 56 -4.64 -11.78 -0.28
CA GLY A 56 -5.53 -12.46 0.66
C GLY A 56 -6.66 -13.25 -0.02
N LEU A 57 -6.51 -13.60 -1.30
CA LEU A 57 -7.53 -14.32 -2.04
C LEU A 57 -7.64 -15.77 -1.57
N SER A 58 -8.87 -16.29 -1.55
CA SER A 58 -9.09 -17.71 -1.27
C SER A 58 -8.59 -18.57 -2.43
N ILE A 59 -8.29 -19.85 -2.16
CA ILE A 59 -7.88 -20.80 -3.21
C ILE A 59 -8.95 -20.91 -4.32
N ALA A 60 -10.23 -20.77 -3.96
CA ALA A 60 -11.33 -20.77 -4.93
C ALA A 60 -11.26 -19.55 -5.86
N ASP A 61 -11.07 -18.35 -5.30
CA ASP A 61 -10.97 -17.10 -6.07
C ASP A 61 -9.71 -17.09 -6.93
N ILE A 62 -8.59 -17.61 -6.41
CA ILE A 62 -7.35 -17.75 -7.18
C ILE A 62 -7.58 -18.67 -8.38
N ARG A 63 -8.25 -19.81 -8.18
CA ARG A 63 -8.56 -20.73 -9.28
C ARG A 63 -9.44 -20.07 -10.33
N GLU A 64 -10.48 -19.35 -9.91
CA GLU A 64 -11.36 -18.61 -10.81
C GLU A 64 -10.58 -17.56 -11.59
N LEU A 65 -9.76 -16.74 -10.92
CA LEU A 65 -8.92 -15.75 -11.58
C LEU A 65 -7.98 -16.40 -12.61
N LEU A 66 -7.26 -17.45 -12.21
CA LEU A 66 -6.33 -18.17 -13.09
C LEU A 66 -7.03 -18.82 -14.29
N ALA A 67 -8.31 -19.20 -14.17
CA ALA A 67 -9.09 -19.75 -15.28
C ALA A 67 -9.42 -18.69 -16.34
N HIS A 68 -9.60 -17.43 -15.93
CA HIS A 68 -9.92 -16.32 -16.82
C HIS A 68 -8.67 -15.59 -17.34
N LEU A 69 -7.50 -15.81 -16.73
CA LEU A 69 -6.24 -15.24 -17.21
C LEU A 69 -5.83 -15.85 -18.57
N GLY A 70 -5.57 -14.99 -19.54
CA GLY A 70 -5.22 -15.40 -20.90
C GLY A 70 -6.43 -15.82 -21.74
N GLU A 71 -7.66 -15.57 -21.29
CA GLU A 71 -8.86 -15.77 -22.11
C GLU A 71 -8.78 -14.99 -23.43
N PRO A 72 -9.01 -15.66 -24.58
CA PRO A 72 -9.07 -14.97 -25.86
C PRO A 72 -10.12 -13.85 -25.85
N GLY A 73 -9.72 -12.64 -26.22
CA GLY A 73 -10.62 -11.49 -26.36
C GLY A 73 -10.60 -10.50 -25.20
N ARG A 74 -9.93 -10.78 -24.07
CA ARG A 74 -9.67 -9.77 -23.04
C ARG A 74 -8.39 -8.99 -23.34
N SER A 75 -8.43 -7.67 -23.18
CA SER A 75 -7.20 -6.87 -23.31
C SER A 75 -6.25 -7.16 -22.15
N LEU A 76 -4.96 -6.85 -22.33
CA LEU A 76 -3.99 -6.92 -21.22
C LEU A 76 -4.39 -5.95 -20.10
N HIS A 77 -4.88 -4.77 -20.45
CA HIS A 77 -5.33 -3.76 -19.50
C HIS A 77 -6.45 -4.30 -18.59
N ASP A 78 -7.47 -4.96 -19.15
CA ASP A 78 -8.57 -5.52 -18.36
C ASP A 78 -8.08 -6.58 -17.37
N GLN A 79 -7.13 -7.41 -17.79
CA GLN A 79 -6.58 -8.48 -16.96
C GLN A 79 -5.74 -7.94 -15.80
N LEU A 80 -4.92 -6.92 -16.07
CA LEU A 80 -4.17 -6.23 -15.01
C LEU A 80 -5.11 -5.47 -14.06
N GLY A 81 -6.18 -4.87 -14.58
CA GLY A 81 -7.21 -4.19 -13.80
C GLY A 81 -7.90 -5.11 -12.80
N VAL A 82 -8.25 -6.34 -13.21
CA VAL A 82 -8.81 -7.35 -12.27
C VAL A 82 -7.83 -7.66 -11.13
N ALA A 83 -6.55 -7.85 -11.46
CA ALA A 83 -5.52 -8.13 -10.46
C ALA A 83 -5.31 -6.96 -9.49
N GLN A 84 -5.28 -5.73 -10.00
CA GLN A 84 -5.17 -4.51 -9.20
C GLN A 84 -6.38 -4.35 -8.26
N LYS A 85 -7.60 -4.55 -8.75
CA LYS A 85 -8.82 -4.48 -7.95
C LYS A 85 -8.83 -5.52 -6.83
N ALA A 86 -8.22 -6.68 -7.04
CA ALA A 86 -8.13 -7.74 -6.03
C ALA A 86 -7.20 -7.40 -4.86
N VAL A 87 -6.14 -6.61 -5.08
CA VAL A 87 -5.23 -6.15 -4.02
C VAL A 87 -5.61 -4.80 -3.42
N THR A 88 -6.53 -4.07 -4.03
CA THR A 88 -7.02 -2.81 -3.49
C THR A 88 -7.95 -3.09 -2.31
N PRO A 89 -7.66 -2.56 -1.10
CA PRO A 89 -8.52 -2.76 0.06
C PRO A 89 -9.96 -2.30 -0.22
N ARG A 90 -10.92 -3.20 -0.01
CA ARG A 90 -12.35 -2.87 -0.14
C ARG A 90 -12.82 -2.06 1.05
N ARG A 91 -13.65 -1.06 0.77
CA ARG A 91 -14.35 -0.27 1.77
C ARG A 91 -15.84 -0.33 1.47
N GLU A 92 -16.67 -0.51 2.48
CA GLU A 92 -18.12 -0.40 2.27
C GLU A 92 -18.46 1.04 1.85
N PRO A 93 -19.25 1.22 0.77
CA PRO A 93 -19.79 2.54 0.43
C PRO A 93 -20.51 3.13 1.64
N GLY A 94 -20.23 4.40 1.93
CA GLY A 94 -21.07 5.15 2.85
C GLY A 94 -22.39 5.55 2.18
N GLU A 95 -23.31 6.03 3.00
CA GLU A 95 -24.62 6.50 2.55
C GLU A 95 -24.85 7.96 2.98
N GLY A 96 -25.69 8.67 2.23
CA GLY A 96 -26.18 10.00 2.58
C GLY A 96 -25.42 11.16 1.94
N GLU A 97 -25.93 12.37 2.16
CA GLU A 97 -25.52 13.57 1.42
C GLU A 97 -24.04 13.91 1.56
N GLU A 98 -23.43 13.58 2.70
CA GLU A 98 -22.00 13.84 2.94
C GLU A 98 -21.11 12.92 2.11
N TRP A 99 -21.49 11.65 2.00
CA TRP A 99 -20.83 10.69 1.13
C TRP A 99 -20.96 11.14 -0.33
N ASP A 100 -22.17 11.49 -0.78
CA ASP A 100 -22.40 11.95 -2.15
C ASP A 100 -21.57 13.20 -2.49
N ARG A 101 -21.37 14.11 -1.53
CA ARG A 101 -20.48 15.28 -1.69
C ARG A 101 -19.02 14.87 -1.85
N ALA A 102 -18.53 13.96 -1.00
CA ALA A 102 -17.17 13.47 -1.06
C ALA A 102 -16.90 12.71 -2.37
N GLU A 103 -17.86 11.90 -2.83
CA GLU A 103 -17.77 11.14 -4.07
C GLU A 103 -17.75 12.05 -5.28
N ARG A 104 -18.59 13.10 -5.32
CA ARG A 104 -18.53 14.13 -6.37
C ARG A 104 -17.15 14.80 -6.41
N ARG A 105 -16.60 15.18 -5.25
CA ARG A 105 -15.27 15.80 -5.19
C ARG A 105 -14.16 14.83 -5.66
N ALA A 106 -14.26 13.55 -5.32
CA ALA A 106 -13.35 12.52 -5.83
C ALA A 106 -13.44 12.43 -7.34
N ARG A 107 -14.64 12.27 -7.90
CA ARG A 107 -14.87 12.19 -9.35
C ARG A 107 -14.33 13.40 -10.10
N GLU A 108 -14.62 14.61 -9.61
CA GLU A 108 -14.10 15.84 -10.20
C GLU A 108 -12.56 15.89 -10.20
N LEU A 109 -11.89 15.38 -9.16
CA LEU A 109 -10.43 15.26 -9.12
C LEU A 109 -9.93 14.30 -10.20
N ILE A 110 -10.51 13.09 -10.28
CA ILE A 110 -10.14 12.06 -11.26
C ILE A 110 -10.32 12.59 -12.70
N GLU A 111 -11.49 13.19 -12.99
CA GLU A 111 -11.81 13.77 -14.30
C GLU A 111 -10.86 14.92 -14.68
N ARG A 112 -10.54 15.83 -13.75
CA ARG A 112 -9.59 16.94 -14.03
C ARG A 112 -8.19 16.46 -14.39
N HIS A 113 -7.78 15.30 -13.88
CA HIS A 113 -6.50 14.67 -14.22
C HIS A 113 -6.56 13.83 -15.50
N GLY A 114 -7.72 13.75 -16.16
CA GLY A 114 -7.92 12.96 -17.37
C GLY A 114 -7.90 11.45 -17.13
N TRP A 115 -8.18 11.04 -15.90
CA TRP A 115 -8.27 9.63 -15.53
C TRP A 115 -9.72 9.15 -15.67
N GLU A 116 -9.87 7.87 -16.02
CA GLU A 116 -11.17 7.20 -16.09
C GLU A 116 -11.21 6.13 -14.99
N GLU A 117 -12.27 6.12 -14.19
CA GLU A 117 -12.44 5.15 -13.11
C GLU A 117 -13.92 4.83 -12.90
N GLU A 118 -14.21 3.56 -12.58
CA GLU A 118 -15.58 3.12 -12.29
C GLU A 118 -16.05 3.70 -10.95
N PRO A 119 -17.27 4.28 -10.86
CA PRO A 119 -17.76 4.89 -9.62
C PRO A 119 -17.75 3.97 -8.40
N ASP A 120 -18.07 2.68 -8.62
CA ASP A 120 -18.16 1.68 -7.56
C ASP A 120 -16.85 0.91 -7.32
N SER A 121 -15.73 1.37 -7.91
CA SER A 121 -14.46 0.68 -7.75
C SER A 121 -13.93 0.80 -6.32
N PRO A 122 -13.15 -0.19 -5.84
CA PRO A 122 -12.51 -0.11 -4.53
C PRO A 122 -11.64 1.15 -4.36
N ALA A 123 -11.00 1.61 -5.44
CA ALA A 123 -10.17 2.81 -5.42
C ALA A 123 -11.02 4.08 -5.23
N MET A 124 -12.16 4.21 -5.92
CA MET A 124 -13.08 5.33 -5.74
C MET A 124 -13.70 5.36 -4.34
N GLN A 125 -14.06 4.20 -3.79
CA GLN A 125 -14.56 4.08 -2.41
C GLN A 125 -13.49 4.50 -1.39
N ALA A 126 -12.23 4.13 -1.62
CA ALA A 126 -11.12 4.52 -0.76
C ALA A 126 -10.87 6.03 -0.77
N VAL A 127 -10.77 6.65 -1.95
CA VAL A 127 -10.59 8.11 -2.06
C VAL A 127 -11.78 8.85 -1.43
N THR A 128 -13.01 8.44 -1.73
CA THR A 128 -14.23 9.04 -1.17
C THR A 128 -14.24 8.99 0.35
N GLY A 129 -13.92 7.84 0.95
CA GLY A 129 -13.85 7.70 2.40
C GLY A 129 -12.78 8.57 3.05
N VAL A 130 -11.63 8.76 2.40
CA VAL A 130 -10.56 9.66 2.87
C VAL A 130 -11.02 11.12 2.80
N LEU A 131 -11.62 11.55 1.69
CA LEU A 131 -12.12 12.92 1.52
C LEU A 131 -13.22 13.26 2.51
N LEU A 132 -14.16 12.34 2.74
CA LEU A 132 -15.21 12.49 3.74
C LEU A 132 -14.61 12.68 5.15
N THR A 133 -13.65 11.83 5.51
CA THR A 133 -12.98 11.89 6.82
C THR A 133 -12.22 13.20 6.99
N ALA A 134 -11.46 13.62 5.97
CA ALA A 134 -10.69 14.86 5.98
C ALA A 134 -11.60 16.10 6.13
N ALA A 135 -12.73 16.13 5.42
CA ALA A 135 -13.72 17.19 5.53
C ALA A 135 -14.37 17.24 6.93
N GLY A 136 -14.76 16.09 7.48
CA GLY A 136 -15.35 16.02 8.82
C GLY A 136 -14.42 16.45 9.95
N LEU A 137 -13.10 16.40 9.72
CA LEU A 137 -12.06 16.82 10.68
C LEU A 137 -11.52 18.24 10.40
N GLY A 138 -12.03 18.95 9.39
CA GLY A 138 -11.60 20.31 9.05
C GLY A 138 -10.21 20.41 8.42
N TYR A 139 -9.74 19.38 7.70
CA TYR A 139 -8.46 19.41 6.99
C TYR A 139 -8.56 20.10 5.61
N ASP A 140 -9.18 21.28 5.55
CA ASP A 140 -9.42 22.01 4.29
C ASP A 140 -8.12 22.28 3.51
N GLY A 141 -7.05 22.65 4.22
CA GLY A 141 -5.74 22.87 3.59
C GLY A 141 -5.13 21.64 2.91
N MET A 142 -5.49 20.42 3.33
CA MET A 142 -5.12 19.19 2.62
C MET A 142 -6.01 19.00 1.38
N LEU A 143 -7.30 19.26 1.52
CA LEU A 143 -8.29 19.14 0.44
C LEU A 143 -8.03 20.14 -0.70
N ASP A 144 -7.43 21.29 -0.40
CA ASP A 144 -7.05 22.31 -1.38
C ASP A 144 -5.79 21.93 -2.17
N ARG A 145 -5.07 20.88 -1.75
CA ARG A 145 -3.81 20.43 -2.36
C ARG A 145 -3.93 19.08 -3.08
N LEU A 146 -5.15 18.60 -3.30
CA LEU A 146 -5.38 17.28 -3.90
C LEU A 146 -4.72 17.10 -5.27
N ASP A 147 -4.66 18.15 -6.10
CA ASP A 147 -4.00 18.06 -7.42
C ASP A 147 -2.47 17.87 -7.31
N GLU A 148 -1.84 18.23 -6.18
CA GLU A 148 -0.42 17.90 -5.90
C GLU A 148 -0.26 16.41 -5.58
N TYR A 149 -1.16 15.86 -4.76
CA TYR A 149 -1.18 14.41 -4.47
C TYR A 149 -1.45 13.59 -5.73
N ALA A 150 -2.39 14.01 -6.58
CA ALA A 150 -2.70 13.34 -7.83
C ALA A 150 -1.51 13.36 -8.81
N ARG A 151 -0.78 14.49 -8.92
CA ARG A 151 0.46 14.54 -9.73
C ARG A 151 1.55 13.61 -9.20
N ALA A 152 1.71 13.52 -7.89
CA ALA A 152 2.66 12.57 -7.29
C ALA A 152 2.25 11.12 -7.57
N ALA A 153 0.95 10.81 -7.48
CA ALA A 153 0.42 9.49 -7.79
C ALA A 153 0.66 9.11 -9.26
N GLU A 154 0.49 10.03 -10.22
CA GLU A 154 0.79 9.81 -11.64
C GLU A 154 2.26 9.40 -11.85
N LEU A 155 3.20 10.07 -11.16
CA LEU A 155 4.63 9.74 -11.29
C LEU A 155 4.95 8.34 -10.77
N ILE A 156 4.32 7.95 -9.66
CA ILE A 156 4.47 6.60 -9.09
C ILE A 156 3.85 5.57 -10.05
N ALA A 157 2.61 5.79 -10.47
CA ALA A 157 1.89 4.89 -11.37
C ALA A 157 2.65 4.64 -12.69
N ARG A 158 3.29 5.67 -13.26
CA ARG A 158 4.13 5.51 -14.45
C ARG A 158 5.34 4.62 -14.20
N ALA A 159 6.00 4.77 -13.06
CA ALA A 159 7.14 3.92 -12.70
C ALA A 159 6.70 2.46 -12.50
N ASP A 160 5.57 2.26 -11.83
CA ASP A 160 5.01 0.93 -11.56
C ASP A 160 4.60 0.23 -12.86
N VAL A 161 3.86 0.93 -13.73
CA VAL A 161 3.43 0.38 -15.03
C VAL A 161 4.61 0.11 -15.95
N ALA A 162 5.67 0.95 -15.92
CA ALA A 162 6.89 0.68 -16.68
C ALA A 162 7.56 -0.63 -16.23
N ALA A 163 7.64 -0.87 -14.91
CA ALA A 163 8.20 -2.12 -14.37
C ALA A 163 7.37 -3.36 -14.77
N VAL A 164 6.04 -3.21 -14.88
CA VAL A 164 5.16 -4.27 -15.39
C VAL A 164 5.40 -4.52 -16.88
N ALA A 165 5.53 -3.45 -17.68
CA ALA A 165 5.74 -3.53 -19.13
C ALA A 165 7.09 -4.18 -19.52
N GLU A 166 8.08 -4.18 -18.64
CA GLU A 166 9.36 -4.89 -18.85
C GLU A 166 9.22 -6.42 -18.82
N ARG A 167 8.10 -6.95 -18.29
CA ARG A 167 7.83 -8.39 -18.27
C ARG A 167 7.34 -8.86 -19.63
N THR A 168 7.65 -10.10 -19.98
CA THR A 168 7.27 -10.69 -21.28
C THR A 168 6.11 -11.69 -21.17
N ASP A 169 5.70 -12.04 -19.95
CA ASP A 169 4.64 -13.02 -19.70
C ASP A 169 3.58 -12.47 -18.76
N LEU A 170 2.31 -12.77 -19.09
CA LEU A 170 1.14 -12.27 -18.38
C LEU A 170 1.13 -12.67 -16.90
N GLU A 171 1.54 -13.90 -16.57
CA GLU A 171 1.56 -14.38 -15.19
C GLU A 171 2.55 -13.56 -14.34
N GLY A 172 3.73 -13.27 -14.87
CA GLY A 172 4.72 -12.40 -14.23
C GLY A 172 4.27 -10.94 -14.15
N MET A 173 3.52 -10.44 -15.14
CA MET A 173 2.91 -9.10 -15.07
C MET A 173 1.87 -9.02 -13.95
N VAL A 174 0.96 -9.99 -13.88
CA VAL A 174 -0.09 -10.06 -12.85
C VAL A 174 0.53 -10.25 -11.46
N GLU A 175 1.53 -11.13 -11.33
CA GLU A 175 2.28 -11.31 -10.09
C GLU A 175 2.90 -10.00 -9.62
N LEU A 176 3.53 -9.25 -10.53
CA LEU A 176 4.14 -7.97 -10.21
C LEU A 176 3.09 -6.89 -9.87
N VAL A 177 1.93 -6.87 -10.52
CA VAL A 177 0.83 -5.96 -10.11
C VAL A 177 0.40 -6.29 -8.68
N VAL A 178 0.21 -7.56 -8.35
CA VAL A 178 -0.27 -7.99 -7.04
C VAL A 178 0.75 -7.68 -5.94
N VAL A 179 1.98 -8.17 -6.08
CA VAL A 179 3.03 -7.96 -5.06
C VAL A 179 3.52 -6.51 -5.07
N GLY A 180 3.68 -5.94 -6.28
CA GLY A 180 4.19 -4.60 -6.49
C GLY A 180 3.26 -3.52 -5.96
N THR A 181 1.93 -3.69 -6.01
CA THR A 181 1.00 -2.74 -5.40
C THR A 181 1.19 -2.70 -3.87
N SER A 182 1.19 -3.87 -3.20
CA SER A 182 1.34 -3.91 -1.74
C SER A 182 2.72 -3.41 -1.27
N LEU A 183 3.79 -3.79 -1.97
CA LEU A 183 5.13 -3.28 -1.66
C LEU A 183 5.27 -1.80 -2.00
N GLY A 184 4.65 -1.36 -3.09
CA GLY A 184 4.60 0.01 -3.56
C GLY A 184 3.92 0.92 -2.53
N ASP A 185 2.77 0.53 -2.00
CA ASP A 185 2.08 1.26 -0.94
C ASP A 185 2.97 1.49 0.29
N ALA A 186 3.66 0.43 0.74
CA ALA A 186 4.57 0.50 1.87
C ALA A 186 5.78 1.40 1.56
N LEU A 187 6.36 1.29 0.36
CA LEU A 187 7.48 2.10 -0.10
C LEU A 187 7.11 3.57 -0.20
N VAL A 188 6.00 3.90 -0.87
CA VAL A 188 5.48 5.26 -1.02
C VAL A 188 5.18 5.88 0.34
N ALA A 189 4.54 5.12 1.24
CA ALA A 189 4.26 5.61 2.59
C ALA A 189 5.55 5.90 3.37
N ALA A 190 6.58 5.05 3.26
CA ALA A 190 7.87 5.28 3.91
C ALA A 190 8.62 6.48 3.31
N LEU A 191 8.76 6.54 1.98
CA LEU A 191 9.42 7.64 1.27
C LEU A 191 8.71 8.97 1.52
N ARG A 192 7.38 8.99 1.55
CA ARG A 192 6.60 10.19 1.87
C ARG A 192 6.90 10.69 3.27
N ARG A 193 7.00 9.81 4.27
CA ARG A 193 7.37 10.19 5.65
C ARG A 193 8.78 10.78 5.73
N ILE A 194 9.74 10.21 5.00
CA ILE A 194 11.10 10.74 4.91
C ILE A 194 11.11 12.12 4.24
N ALA A 195 10.41 12.26 3.10
CA ALA A 195 10.30 13.52 2.39
C ALA A 195 9.62 14.61 3.23
N GLN A 196 8.59 14.26 4.00
CA GLN A 196 7.94 15.18 4.93
C GLN A 196 8.90 15.68 6.01
N ALA A 197 9.73 14.81 6.58
CA ALA A 197 10.73 15.21 7.57
C ALA A 197 11.74 16.20 6.98
N GLU A 198 12.21 15.95 5.76
CA GLU A 198 13.15 16.83 5.05
C GLU A 198 12.52 18.19 4.70
N VAL A 199 11.31 18.19 4.14
CA VAL A 199 10.62 19.44 3.79
C VAL A 199 10.29 20.25 5.04
N SER A 200 9.88 19.60 6.13
CA SER A 200 9.65 20.24 7.42
C SER A 200 10.93 20.88 7.96
N ALA A 201 12.05 20.15 7.93
CA ALA A 201 13.35 20.67 8.38
C ALA A 201 13.79 21.91 7.59
N ARG A 202 13.51 21.97 6.28
CA ARG A 202 13.84 23.16 5.47
C ARG A 202 12.92 24.35 5.75
N LEU A 203 11.65 24.10 6.06
CA LEU A 203 10.66 25.15 6.29
C LEU A 203 10.71 25.71 7.72
N PHE A 204 11.06 24.87 8.70
CA PHE A 204 10.99 25.18 10.12
C PHE A 204 12.31 24.99 10.88
N GLY A 205 13.37 24.51 10.22
CA GLY A 205 14.65 24.18 10.86
C GLY A 205 15.64 25.33 10.99
N ASP A 206 15.34 26.51 10.43
CA ASP A 206 16.16 27.73 10.57
C ASP A 206 15.74 28.62 11.77
N ASP A 207 15.17 28.04 12.83
CA ASP A 207 15.00 28.70 14.13
C ASP A 207 16.26 28.54 15.02
N SER A 208 17.42 28.95 14.50
CA SER A 208 18.58 29.24 15.36
C SER A 208 18.38 30.50 16.25
N GLU A 209 17.19 31.11 16.20
CA GLU A 209 16.64 31.95 17.28
C GLU A 209 15.15 31.62 17.55
N GLY A 210 14.86 30.42 18.07
CA GLY A 210 13.54 30.15 18.68
C GLY A 210 13.21 31.13 19.82
N PRO A 211 11.93 31.40 20.12
CA PRO A 211 11.52 32.43 21.06
C PRO A 211 12.10 32.15 22.45
N ARG A 212 12.94 33.07 22.94
CA ARG A 212 13.47 33.02 24.31
C ARG A 212 12.30 33.03 25.28
N CYS A 213 12.04 31.87 25.88
CA CYS A 213 11.18 31.77 27.05
C CYS A 213 11.69 32.81 28.07
N PRO A 214 10.86 33.76 28.55
CA PRO A 214 11.33 34.78 29.46
C PRO A 214 11.84 34.07 30.72
N LYS A 215 13.12 34.30 31.05
CA LYS A 215 13.69 33.80 32.30
C LYS A 215 12.83 34.34 33.43
N SER A 216 12.11 33.43 34.09
CA SER A 216 11.47 33.66 35.37
C SER A 216 12.50 34.31 36.30
N GLY A 217 12.18 35.53 36.73
CA GLY A 217 13.07 36.40 37.48
C GLY A 217 13.60 35.75 38.75
N ASP A 218 14.77 36.24 39.16
CA ASP A 218 15.40 36.00 40.44
C ASP A 218 14.39 36.10 41.60
N GLY A 219 14.14 34.96 42.24
CA GLY A 219 13.57 34.90 43.58
C GLY A 219 14.66 35.23 44.62
N PRO A 220 14.29 35.85 45.76
CA PRO A 220 15.24 36.49 46.65
C PRO A 220 16.12 35.48 47.40
N GLN A 221 17.39 35.87 47.57
CA GLN A 221 18.41 35.19 48.35
C GLN A 221 17.91 34.87 49.77
N GLY A 222 18.07 33.60 50.18
CA GLY A 222 17.81 33.13 51.53
C GLY A 222 18.73 33.83 52.54
N GLY A 223 18.12 34.43 53.56
CA GLY A 223 18.81 34.97 54.71
C GLY A 223 19.20 33.85 55.68
N ASP A 224 20.49 33.79 55.98
CA ASP A 224 21.10 32.93 56.99
C ASP A 224 20.46 33.08 58.37
N ALA A 225 19.99 31.97 58.93
CA ALA A 225 19.70 31.84 60.35
C ALA A 225 20.89 31.15 61.04
N SER A 226 21.83 31.95 61.54
CA SER A 226 22.82 31.53 62.53
C SER A 226 22.51 32.19 63.86
N GLY A 227 21.99 31.40 64.81
CA GLY A 227 21.85 31.84 66.20
C GLY A 227 23.20 31.89 66.93
N PRO A 228 23.19 32.42 68.17
CA PRO A 228 23.89 31.69 69.22
C PRO A 228 23.04 31.50 70.47
N ARG A 229 23.44 30.45 71.20
CA ARG A 229 22.89 29.96 72.45
C ARG A 229 23.37 30.77 73.66
N ASP A 230 22.47 30.80 74.65
CA ASP A 230 22.68 30.62 76.10
C ASP A 230 23.29 31.74 76.95
N GLY A 231 22.73 31.91 78.15
CA GLY A 231 23.46 32.41 79.31
C GLY A 231 22.81 33.49 80.18
N SER A 232 22.01 33.07 81.15
CA SER A 232 22.13 33.48 82.57
C SER A 232 21.66 34.87 83.08
N ARG A 233 20.65 34.80 83.97
CA ARG A 233 20.47 35.45 85.29
C ARG A 233 20.21 36.96 85.41
N GLY A 234 19.20 37.26 86.22
CA GLY A 234 18.89 38.57 86.80
C GLY A 234 17.44 38.61 87.27
#